data_AF-A0A942YP31-F1
#
_entry.id   AF-A0A942YP31-F1
#
_cell.length_a   1.000
_cell.length_b   1.000
_cell.length_c   1.000
_cell.angle_alpha   90.00
_cell.angle_beta   90.00
_cell.angle_gamma   90.00
#
_symmetry.space_group_name_H-M   'P 1'
#
loop_
_entity.id
_entity.type
_entity.pdbx_description
1 polymer ?
#
loop_
_entity_poly.entity_id
_entity_poly.type
_entity_poly.pdbx_seq_one_letter_code
_entity_poly.pdbx_strand_id
1 'polypeptide(L)' 'MFGTVEYFIDYFKMCIMHNLIGNQPHSLFDYRQMLMKKIMLQSGLSEEKEVYLSNLEKAYNNINEELFGDWGKR' A
#
# COMPACT_ATOMS: atom_id res chain seq x y z
N MET A 1 5.45 -11.37 5.87
CA MET A 1 4.39 -11.54 6.90
C MET A 1 3.30 -10.50 6.62
N PHE A 2 2.02 -10.89 6.62
CA PHE A 2 0.93 -9.93 6.37
C PHE A 2 1.01 -8.76 7.38
N GLY A 3 0.75 -7.53 6.92
CA GLY A 3 0.72 -6.36 7.79
C GLY A 3 2.07 -5.68 8.04
N THR A 4 3.18 -6.23 7.54
CA THR A 4 4.50 -5.57 7.55
C THR A 4 4.63 -4.54 6.44
N VAL A 5 5.55 -3.58 6.58
CA VAL A 5 5.83 -2.57 5.56
C VAL A 5 6.28 -3.24 4.26
N GLU A 6 7.19 -4.21 4.34
CA GLU A 6 7.72 -4.95 3.19
C GLU A 6 6.61 -5.68 2.44
N TYR A 7 5.68 -6.33 3.17
CA TYR A 7 4.52 -6.98 2.55
C TYR A 7 3.67 -6.01 1.72
N PHE A 8 3.43 -4.80 2.22
CA PHE A 8 2.65 -3.81 1.48
C PHE A 8 3.42 -3.20 0.31
N ILE A 9 4.73 -2.99 0.46
CA ILE A 9 5.62 -2.57 -0.64
C ILE A 9 5.57 -3.60 -1.78
N ASP A 10 5.76 -4.87 -1.47
CA ASP A 10 5.73 -5.95 -2.46
C ASP A 10 4.37 -6.03 -3.16
N TYR A 11 3.28 -5.86 -2.40
CA TYR A 11 1.94 -5.79 -2.94
C TYR A 11 1.78 -4.63 -3.94
N PHE A 12 2.20 -3.42 -3.57
CA PHE A 12 2.14 -2.27 -4.47
C PHE A 12 3.00 -2.46 -5.72
N LYS A 13 4.20 -3.04 -5.61
CA LYS A 13 5.05 -3.37 -6.75
C LYS A 13 4.36 -4.36 -7.70
N MET A 14 3.71 -5.38 -7.16
CA MET A 14 2.91 -6.32 -7.96
C MET A 14 1.75 -5.61 -8.68
N CYS A 15 1.04 -4.71 -7.99
CA CYS A 15 -0.02 -3.90 -8.59
C CYS A 15 0.48 -3.02 -9.73
N ILE A 16 1.65 -2.36 -9.57
CA ILE A 16 2.28 -1.56 -10.61
C ILE A 16 2.63 -2.42 -11.82
N MET A 17 3.27 -3.57 -11.61
CA MET A 17 3.59 -4.50 -12.69
C MET A 17 2.33 -4.99 -13.43
N HIS A 18 1.27 -5.29 -12.68
CA HIS A 18 0.00 -5.70 -13.26
C HIS A 18 -0.63 -4.56 -14.10
N ASN A 19 -0.56 -3.32 -13.63
CA ASN A 19 -1.03 -2.15 -14.38
C ASN A 19 -0.26 -1.90 -15.69
N LEU A 20 1.00 -2.33 -15.79
CA LEU A 20 1.80 -2.18 -17.01
C LEU A 20 1.40 -3.18 -18.11
N ILE A 21 0.83 -4.33 -17.72
CA ILE A 21 0.53 -5.43 -18.64
C ILE A 21 -1.00 -5.58 -18.86
N GLY A 22 -1.81 -5.08 -17.92
CA GLY A 22 -3.27 -5.25 -17.91
C GLY A 22 -4.04 -4.17 -18.66
N ASN A 23 -5.26 -4.53 -19.10
CA ASN A 23 -6.16 -3.64 -19.84
C ASN A 23 -7.00 -2.68 -18.95
N GLN A 24 -6.95 -2.82 -17.62
CA GLN A 24 -7.70 -2.00 -16.66
C GLN A 24 -6.81 -1.61 -15.46
N PRO A 25 -5.92 -0.63 -15.64
CA PRO A 25 -5.06 -0.19 -14.56
C PRO A 25 -5.88 0.50 -13.46
N HIS A 26 -5.55 0.20 -12.20
CA HIS A 26 -6.10 0.89 -11.03
C HIS A 26 -5.04 1.78 -10.41
N SER A 27 -5.41 2.89 -9.79
CA SER A 27 -4.42 3.75 -9.14
C SER A 27 -3.84 3.08 -7.89
N LEU A 28 -2.61 3.49 -7.50
CA LEU A 28 -2.05 3.08 -6.21
C LEU A 28 -2.95 3.49 -5.04
N PHE A 29 -3.67 4.61 -5.17
CA PHE A 29 -4.65 5.05 -4.20
C PHE A 29 -5.80 4.05 -4.06
N ASP A 30 -6.32 3.50 -5.17
CA ASP A 30 -7.38 2.49 -5.13
C ASP A 30 -6.93 1.23 -4.41
N TYR A 31 -5.71 0.78 -4.69
CA TYR A 31 -5.10 -0.36 -3.99
C TYR A 31 -4.91 -0.10 -2.50
N ARG A 32 -4.47 1.11 -2.11
CA ARG A 32 -4.40 1.54 -0.70
C ARG A 32 -5.77 1.49 -0.03
N GLN A 33 -6.81 2.04 -0.66
CA GLN A 33 -8.18 2.04 -0.12
C GLN A 33 -8.72 0.61 0.05
N MET A 34 -8.43 -0.28 -0.90
CA MET A 34 -8.81 -1.68 -0.81
C MET A 34 -8.09 -2.40 0.35
N LEU A 35 -6.78 -2.18 0.52
CA LEU A 35 -6.02 -2.76 1.63
C LEU A 35 -6.50 -2.22 2.98
N MET A 36 -6.79 -0.92 3.08
CA MET A 36 -7.35 -0.31 4.28
C MET A 36 -8.69 -0.97 4.66
N LYS A 37 -9.61 -1.15 3.70
CA LYS A 37 -10.87 -1.87 3.93
C LYS A 37 -10.63 -3.31 4.39
N LYS A 38 -9.68 -4.01 3.77
CA LYS A 38 -9.33 -5.39 4.14
C LYS A 38 -8.83 -5.49 5.58
N ILE A 39 -7.97 -4.57 6.03
CA ILE A 39 -7.48 -4.51 7.42
C ILE A 39 -8.64 -4.24 8.38
N MET A 40 -9.52 -3.29 8.05
CA MET A 40 -10.68 -2.96 8.89
C MET A 40 -11.63 -4.14 9.07
N LEU A 41 -11.87 -4.91 8.00
CA LEU A 41 -12.74 -6.09 8.00
C LEU A 41 -12.13 -7.32 8.68
N GLN A 42 -10.83 -7.32 8.96
CA GLN A 42 -10.16 -8.46 9.57
C GLN A 42 -10.62 -8.65 11.03
N SER A 43 -10.82 -9.88 11.47
CA SER A 43 -11.02 -10.18 12.89
C SER A 43 -9.67 -10.06 13.61
N GLY A 44 -9.58 -9.21 14.63
CA GLY A 44 -8.33 -8.94 15.34
C GLY A 44 -8.49 -7.78 16.33
N LEU A 45 -7.47 -7.59 17.18
CA LEU A 45 -7.44 -6.49 18.15
C LEU A 45 -7.28 -5.13 17.43
N SER A 46 -7.86 -4.08 18.01
CA SER A 46 -7.77 -2.71 17.44
C SER A 46 -6.31 -2.26 17.27
N GLU A 47 -5.45 -2.57 18.24
CA GLU A 47 -4.04 -2.21 18.24
C GLU A 47 -3.28 -2.85 17.07
N GLU A 48 -3.56 -4.12 16.75
CA GLU A 48 -2.94 -4.81 15.61
C GLU A 48 -3.37 -4.18 14.28
N LYS A 49 -4.64 -3.78 14.16
CA LYS A 49 -5.15 -3.07 12.98
C LYS A 49 -4.48 -1.71 12.81
N GLU A 50 -4.30 -0.96 13.89
CA GLU A 50 -3.61 0.33 13.86
C GLU A 50 -2.15 0.19 13.39
N VAL A 51 -1.45 -0.85 13.85
CA VAL A 51 -0.09 -1.16 13.37
C VAL A 51 -0.11 -1.46 11.87
N TYR A 52 -1.04 -2.29 11.40
CA TYR A 52 -1.15 -2.61 9.97
C TYR A 52 -1.48 -1.39 9.11
N LEU A 53 -2.37 -0.50 9.59
CA LEU A 53 -2.70 0.74 8.90
C LEU A 53 -1.49 1.68 8.84
N SER A 54 -0.75 1.82 9.95
CA SER A 54 0.49 2.62 9.97
C SER A 54 1.53 2.08 8.99
N ASN A 55 1.70 0.76 8.93
CA ASN A 55 2.62 0.12 8.01
C ASN A 55 2.18 0.26 6.55
N LEU A 56 0.87 0.21 6.27
CA LEU A 56 0.30 0.47 4.95
C LEU A 56 0.61 1.90 4.48
N GLU A 57 0.45 2.90 5.35
CA GLU A 57 0.77 4.29 5.02
C GLU A 57 2.25 4.49 4.73
N LYS A 58 3.13 3.91 5.56
CA LYS A 58 4.58 3.96 5.32
C LYS A 58 4.94 3.35 3.96
N ALA A 59 4.41 2.18 3.65
CA ALA A 59 4.63 1.53 2.37
C ALA A 59 4.13 2.37 1.19
N TYR A 60 2.95 2.97 1.32
CA TYR A 60 2.38 3.83 0.29
C TYR A 60 3.24 5.07 0.04
N ASN A 61 3.72 5.73 1.09
CA ASN A 61 4.61 6.89 0.96
C ASN A 61 5.94 6.48 0.32
N ASN A 62 6.55 5.39 0.80
CA ASN A 62 7.81 4.87 0.24
C ASN A 62 7.70 4.60 -1.27
N ILE A 63 6.60 3.99 -1.71
CA ILE A 63 6.38 3.73 -3.15
C ILE A 63 6.18 5.03 -3.93
N ASN A 64 5.44 6.00 -3.39
CA ASN A 64 5.28 7.30 -4.07
C ASN A 64 6.62 8.05 -4.18
N GLU A 65 7.43 8.02 -3.13
CA GLU A 65 8.79 8.57 -3.17
C GLU A 65 9.69 7.82 -4.16
N GLU A 66 9.61 6.49 -4.22
CA GLU A 66 10.38 5.66 -5.17
C GLU A 66 10.00 5.96 -6.62
N LEU A 67 8.71 6.17 -6.92
CA LEU A 67 8.22 6.37 -8.28
C LEU A 67 8.34 7.81 -8.77
N PHE A 68 8.09 8.78 -7.90
CA PHE A 68 7.98 10.18 -8.30
C PHE A 68 9.08 11.08 -7.69
N GLY A 69 9.93 10.52 -6.83
CA GLY A 69 10.92 11.26 -6.07
C GLY A 69 10.34 11.99 -4.86
N ASP A 70 11.22 12.57 -4.05
CA ASP A 70 10.85 13.44 -2.93
C ASP A 70 10.43 14.82 -3.48
N TRP A 71 9.12 15.04 -3.62
CA TRP A 71 8.56 16.34 -4.03
C TRP A 71 8.78 17.44 -2.96
N GLY A 72 9.36 17.11 -1.81
CA GLY A 72 9.59 18.02 -0.68
C GLY A 72 10.90 18.82 -0.71
N LYS A 73 11.70 18.76 -1.79
CA LYS A 73 12.96 19.54 -1.91
C LYS A 73 13.11 20.29 -3.25
N ARG A 74 12.12 21.11 -3.62
CA ARG A 74 12.28 22.15 -4.66
C ARG A 74 11.80 23.49 -4.16
#